data_AF-A0A0D8FV74-F1
#
_entry.id   AF-A0A0D8FV74-F1
#
_cell.length_a   1.000
_cell.length_b   1.000
_cell.length_c   1.000
_cell.angle_alpha   90.00
_cell.angle_beta   90.00
_cell.angle_gamma   90.00
#
_symmetry.space_group_name_H-M   'P 1'
#
loop_
_entity.id
_entity.type
_entity.pdbx_description
1 polymer ?
#
loop_
_entity_poly.entity_id
_entity_poly.type
_entity_poly.pdbx_seq_one_letter_code
_entity_poly.pdbx_strand_id
1 'polypeptide(L)'
;MREHAIKALMVAYGALFGALLIDGIVWPTNNVNIYGISYYLVHIRTFFPLALGFLICIGLVIHVGRQLPSDEQPFRTLRTSFIAIGVLMAGIMLTPYTWNTFFNWAHMTLGAALFVIQLAVSIWITSRWVRVGINWSMIIVQLVGGILAMFSLPDNGINLLMPGEIIFQFGFAILLLSSLSRLLTNLPIGQRAADISSETTQELPSPNRSQLHERQPSS
;
A
#
# COMPACT_ATOMS: atom_id res chain seq x y z
N MET A 1 0.26 -13.18 -11.56
CA MET A 1 0.17 -12.54 -10.21
C MET A 1 1.38 -11.68 -9.83
N ARG A 2 2.62 -12.21 -9.72
CA ARG A 2 3.81 -11.48 -9.20
C ARG A 2 4.03 -10.09 -9.81
N GLU A 3 4.14 -10.04 -11.12
CA GLU A 3 4.49 -8.81 -11.84
C GLU A 3 3.42 -7.72 -11.67
N HIS A 4 2.15 -8.12 -11.68
CA HIS A 4 1.03 -7.21 -11.45
C HIS A 4 1.04 -6.63 -10.04
N ALA A 5 1.29 -7.44 -9.01
CA ALA A 5 1.34 -6.98 -7.61
C ALA A 5 2.44 -5.93 -7.37
N ILE A 6 3.66 -6.19 -7.87
CA ILE A 6 4.78 -5.26 -7.71
C ILE A 6 4.54 -3.97 -8.50
N LYS A 7 4.08 -4.07 -9.75
CA LYS A 7 3.73 -2.89 -10.56
C LYS A 7 2.63 -2.07 -9.90
N ALA A 8 1.59 -2.71 -9.37
CA ALA A 8 0.51 -2.03 -8.67
C ALA A 8 1.01 -1.27 -7.44
N LEU A 9 1.91 -1.85 -6.63
CA LEU A 9 2.51 -1.11 -5.50
C LEU A 9 3.41 0.04 -5.97
N MET A 10 4.19 -0.14 -7.04
CA MET A 10 4.99 0.95 -7.60
C MET A 10 4.11 2.12 -8.07
N VAL A 11 2.99 1.81 -8.74
CA VAL A 11 1.99 2.82 -9.14
C VAL A 11 1.32 3.45 -7.92
N ALA A 12 0.97 2.66 -6.89
CA ALA A 12 0.35 3.15 -5.67
C ALA A 12 1.20 4.21 -4.96
N TYR A 13 2.46 3.89 -4.67
CA TYR A 13 3.38 4.83 -4.01
C TYR A 13 3.85 5.93 -4.96
N GLY A 14 4.05 5.63 -6.24
CA GLY A 14 4.38 6.63 -7.25
C GLY A 14 3.30 7.70 -7.40
N ALA A 15 2.03 7.31 -7.37
CA ALA A 15 0.90 8.25 -7.40
C ALA A 15 0.86 9.14 -6.15
N LEU A 16 1.08 8.56 -4.95
CA LEU A 16 1.11 9.32 -3.70
C LEU A 16 2.29 10.33 -3.68
N PHE A 17 3.52 9.87 -3.95
CA PHE A 17 4.69 10.75 -3.96
C PHE A 17 4.65 11.76 -5.10
N GLY A 18 4.13 11.37 -6.27
CA GLY A 18 3.94 12.27 -7.40
C GLY A 18 2.96 13.40 -7.06
N ALA A 19 1.83 13.08 -6.42
CA ALA A 19 0.88 14.08 -5.95
C ALA A 19 1.52 15.05 -4.93
N LEU A 20 2.23 14.51 -3.93
CA LEU A 20 2.95 15.32 -2.94
C LEU A 20 3.98 16.27 -3.58
N LEU A 21 4.70 15.79 -4.60
CA LEU A 21 5.66 16.61 -5.33
C LEU A 21 4.96 17.72 -6.12
N ILE A 22 3.84 17.41 -6.79
CA ILE A 22 3.03 18.40 -7.50
C ILE A 22 2.55 19.47 -6.54
N ASP A 23 1.97 19.09 -5.39
CA ASP A 23 1.44 20.04 -4.42
C ASP A 23 2.55 20.91 -3.81
N GLY A 24 3.72 20.33 -3.52
CA GLY A 24 4.88 21.07 -3.03
C GLY A 24 5.42 22.11 -4.02
N ILE A 25 5.28 21.86 -5.33
CA ILE A 25 5.65 22.81 -6.39
C ILE A 25 4.56 23.87 -6.60
N VAL A 26 3.29 23.46 -6.59
CA VAL A 26 2.14 24.34 -6.87
C VAL A 26 1.85 25.29 -5.70
N TRP A 27 2.10 24.85 -4.46
CA TRP A 27 1.83 25.62 -3.25
C TRP A 27 2.96 25.45 -2.22
N PRO A 28 4.14 26.05 -2.47
CA PRO A 28 5.22 26.04 -1.50
C PRO A 28 4.79 26.87 -0.27
N THR A 29 4.68 26.22 0.88
CA THR A 29 4.31 26.88 2.14
C THR A 29 5.09 26.26 3.29
N ASN A 30 5.39 27.04 4.32
CA ASN A 30 6.02 26.53 5.54
C ASN A 30 5.02 25.86 6.49
N ASN A 31 3.71 26.05 6.29
CA ASN A 31 2.69 25.49 7.18
C ASN A 31 2.65 23.96 7.14
N VAL A 32 3.08 23.35 6.04
CA VAL A 32 3.21 21.88 5.91
C VAL A 32 4.23 21.29 6.87
N ASN A 33 5.20 22.10 7.32
CA ASN A 33 6.17 21.68 8.31
C ASN A 33 5.57 21.57 9.73
N ILE A 34 4.42 22.21 9.96
CA ILE A 34 3.67 22.19 11.23
C ILE A 34 2.52 21.19 11.17
N TYR A 35 1.80 21.16 10.04
CA TYR A 35 0.55 20.39 9.89
C TYR A 35 0.69 19.14 9.01
N GLY A 36 1.90 18.87 8.50
CA GLY A 36 2.21 17.68 7.72
C GLY A 36 1.57 17.67 6.33
N ILE A 37 1.55 16.49 5.72
CA ILE A 37 0.92 16.20 4.42
C ILE A 37 -0.55 16.61 4.42
N SER A 38 -1.23 16.40 5.55
CA SER A 38 -2.66 16.67 5.70
C SER A 38 -3.02 18.14 5.51
N TYR A 39 -2.06 19.07 5.62
CA TYR A 39 -2.25 20.47 5.28
C TYR A 39 -2.76 20.66 3.84
N TYR A 40 -2.27 19.88 2.89
CA TYR A 40 -2.68 19.98 1.49
C TYR A 40 -4.10 19.47 1.23
N LEU A 41 -4.62 18.56 2.08
CA LEU A 41 -5.98 18.01 1.97
C LEU A 41 -7.08 18.97 2.44
N VAL A 42 -6.75 20.10 3.06
CA VAL A 42 -7.76 21.09 3.50
C VAL A 42 -7.81 22.34 2.60
N HIS A 43 -6.97 22.39 1.56
CA HIS A 43 -6.91 23.53 0.63
C HIS A 43 -7.30 23.10 -0.77
N ILE A 44 -8.33 23.74 -1.36
CA ILE A 44 -8.90 23.34 -2.66
C ILE A 44 -7.87 23.25 -3.80
N ARG A 45 -6.83 24.11 -3.76
CA ARG A 45 -5.78 24.16 -4.80
C ARG A 45 -4.90 22.90 -4.83
N THR A 46 -4.65 22.29 -3.68
CA THR A 46 -3.82 21.08 -3.52
C THR A 46 -4.65 19.85 -3.17
N PHE A 47 -5.94 20.03 -2.90
CA PHE A 47 -6.84 18.95 -2.55
C PHE A 47 -6.95 17.91 -3.66
N PHE A 48 -7.19 18.35 -4.90
CA PHE A 48 -7.47 17.42 -6.01
C PHE A 48 -6.27 16.53 -6.36
N PRO A 49 -5.03 17.06 -6.56
CA PRO A 49 -3.88 16.20 -6.83
C PRO A 49 -3.64 15.21 -5.69
N LEU A 50 -3.62 15.69 -4.44
CA LEU A 50 -3.36 14.83 -3.29
C LEU A 50 -4.42 13.77 -3.07
N ALA A 51 -5.71 14.16 -3.11
CA ALA A 51 -6.82 13.23 -2.93
C ALA A 51 -6.80 12.13 -3.99
N LEU A 52 -6.51 12.48 -5.25
CA LEU A 52 -6.37 11.49 -6.32
C LEU A 52 -5.20 10.53 -6.06
N GLY A 53 -4.04 11.06 -5.65
CA GLY A 53 -2.88 10.25 -5.26
C GLY A 53 -3.19 9.29 -4.11
N PHE A 54 -3.87 9.76 -3.05
CA PHE A 54 -4.34 8.94 -1.95
C PHE A 54 -5.32 7.86 -2.41
N LEU A 55 -6.34 8.21 -3.20
CA LEU A 55 -7.35 7.26 -3.68
C LEU A 55 -6.73 6.14 -4.52
N ILE A 56 -5.81 6.47 -5.43
CA ILE A 56 -5.07 5.47 -6.23
C ILE A 56 -4.24 4.58 -5.29
N CYS A 57 -3.51 5.18 -4.34
CA CYS A 57 -2.68 4.44 -3.41
C CYS A 57 -3.50 3.47 -2.56
N ILE A 58 -4.58 3.95 -1.93
CA ILE A 58 -5.52 3.16 -1.12
C ILE A 58 -6.10 2.01 -1.95
N GLY A 59 -6.64 2.32 -3.13
CA GLY A 59 -7.28 1.33 -4.00
C GLY A 59 -6.32 0.21 -4.39
N LEU A 60 -5.11 0.57 -4.82
CA LEU A 60 -4.10 -0.40 -5.26
C LEU A 60 -3.50 -1.20 -4.10
N VAL A 61 -3.23 -0.58 -2.93
CA VAL A 61 -2.73 -1.32 -1.76
C VAL A 61 -3.76 -2.36 -1.29
N ILE A 62 -5.05 -1.98 -1.20
CA ILE A 62 -6.12 -2.92 -0.85
C ILE A 62 -6.25 -4.01 -1.92
N HIS A 63 -6.20 -3.63 -3.20
CA HIS A 63 -6.28 -4.57 -4.31
C HIS A 63 -5.17 -5.62 -4.26
N VAL A 64 -3.91 -5.20 -4.07
CA VAL A 64 -2.78 -6.14 -3.91
C VAL A 64 -2.99 -7.02 -2.68
N GLY A 65 -3.42 -6.45 -1.56
CA GLY A 65 -3.69 -7.21 -0.33
C GLY A 65 -4.72 -8.33 -0.55
N ARG A 66 -5.78 -8.05 -1.31
CA ARG A 66 -6.83 -9.04 -1.64
C ARG A 66 -6.36 -10.15 -2.58
N GLN A 67 -5.33 -9.92 -3.40
CA GLN A 67 -4.76 -10.91 -4.30
C GLN A 67 -3.73 -11.84 -3.63
N LEU A 68 -3.26 -11.50 -2.43
CA LEU A 68 -2.32 -12.36 -1.71
C LEU A 68 -3.01 -13.63 -1.19
N PRO A 69 -2.36 -14.80 -1.24
CA PRO A 69 -2.88 -16.04 -0.67
C PRO A 69 -3.31 -15.88 0.79
N SER A 70 -4.49 -16.41 1.15
CA SER A 70 -5.04 -16.29 2.51
C SER A 70 -4.58 -17.37 3.47
N ASP A 71 -4.14 -18.50 2.94
CA ASP A 71 -4.07 -19.73 3.72
C ASP A 71 -2.67 -19.96 4.31
N GLU A 72 -1.67 -19.25 3.77
CA GLU A 72 -0.27 -19.43 4.12
C GLU A 72 0.36 -18.14 4.67
N GLN A 73 1.24 -18.31 5.66
CA GLN A 73 2.15 -17.24 6.09
C GLN A 73 3.33 -17.16 5.09
N PRO A 74 3.87 -15.96 4.78
CA PRO A 74 3.54 -14.65 5.38
C PRO A 74 2.34 -13.92 4.76
N PHE A 75 1.75 -14.46 3.70
CA PHE A 75 0.78 -13.73 2.86
C PHE A 75 -0.50 -13.35 3.59
N ARG A 76 -1.01 -14.21 4.49
CA ARG A 76 -2.20 -13.90 5.30
C ARG A 76 -2.04 -12.61 6.13
N THR A 77 -0.90 -12.45 6.78
CA THR A 77 -0.61 -11.28 7.62
C THR A 77 -0.41 -10.03 6.76
N LEU A 78 0.28 -10.16 5.63
CA LEU A 78 0.46 -9.05 4.67
C LEU A 78 -0.88 -8.60 4.07
N ARG A 79 -1.76 -9.53 3.70
CA ARG A 79 -3.13 -9.25 3.24
C ARG A 79 -3.89 -8.40 4.25
N THR A 80 -3.92 -8.84 5.50
CA THR A 80 -4.63 -8.13 6.58
C THR A 80 -4.00 -6.76 6.81
N SER A 81 -2.67 -6.67 6.78
CA SER A 81 -1.94 -5.42 6.95
C SER A 81 -2.21 -4.41 5.83
N PHE A 82 -2.27 -4.86 4.57
CA PHE A 82 -2.55 -3.98 3.43
C PHE A 82 -3.98 -3.43 3.49
N ILE A 83 -4.94 -4.28 3.87
CA ILE A 83 -6.32 -3.84 4.08
C ILE A 83 -6.39 -2.82 5.22
N ALA A 84 -5.74 -3.09 6.36
CA ALA A 84 -5.72 -2.18 7.49
C ALA A 84 -5.06 -0.84 7.13
N ILE A 85 -3.92 -0.85 6.42
CA ILE A 85 -3.24 0.35 5.93
C ILE A 85 -4.17 1.17 5.02
N GLY A 86 -4.80 0.53 4.04
CA GLY A 86 -5.72 1.22 3.13
C GLY A 86 -6.92 1.83 3.86
N VAL A 87 -7.49 1.12 4.84
CA VAL A 87 -8.61 1.62 5.66
C VAL A 87 -8.17 2.80 6.53
N LEU A 88 -6.99 2.74 7.16
CA LEU A 88 -6.46 3.83 7.97
C LEU A 88 -6.18 5.07 7.11
N MET A 89 -5.57 4.90 5.93
CA MET A 89 -5.35 5.99 4.97
C MET A 89 -6.67 6.63 4.53
N ALA A 90 -7.70 5.84 4.24
CA ALA A 90 -9.03 6.38 3.93
C ALA A 90 -9.62 7.15 5.12
N GLY A 91 -9.48 6.63 6.34
CA GLY A 91 -9.90 7.30 7.57
C GLY A 91 -9.21 8.66 7.76
N ILE A 92 -7.89 8.74 7.56
CA ILE A 92 -7.12 9.98 7.62
C ILE A 92 -7.67 11.01 6.62
N MET A 93 -7.95 10.59 5.38
CA MET A 93 -8.52 11.47 4.35
C MET A 93 -9.94 11.95 4.69
N LEU A 94 -10.73 11.12 5.36
CA LEU A 94 -12.10 11.44 5.80
C LEU A 94 -12.17 12.18 7.14
N THR A 95 -11.03 12.46 7.77
CA THR A 95 -10.95 13.15 9.06
C THR A 95 -10.24 14.50 8.91
N PRO A 96 -10.88 15.53 8.32
CA PRO A 96 -10.28 16.84 8.16
C PRO A 96 -10.01 17.47 9.54
N TYR A 97 -8.73 17.57 9.89
CA TYR A 97 -8.27 17.99 11.22
C TYR A 97 -8.69 19.42 11.62
N THR A 98 -9.10 20.25 10.66
CA THR A 98 -9.48 21.66 10.87
C THR A 98 -10.93 21.85 11.29
N TRP A 99 -11.79 20.83 11.23
CA TRP A 99 -13.22 21.00 11.52
C TRP A 99 -13.52 21.24 13.00
N ASN A 100 -12.92 20.45 13.89
CA ASN A 100 -13.01 20.61 15.35
C ASN A 100 -12.01 19.69 16.05
N THR A 101 -11.93 19.81 17.37
CA THR A 101 -11.05 19.02 18.24
C THR A 101 -11.23 17.51 18.07
N PHE A 102 -12.47 17.02 17.93
CA PHE A 102 -12.72 15.59 17.75
C PHE A 102 -12.12 15.06 16.44
N PHE A 103 -12.33 15.76 15.33
CA PHE A 103 -11.75 15.40 14.03
C PHE A 103 -10.22 15.47 14.03
N ASN A 104 -9.64 16.48 14.70
CA ASN A 104 -8.19 16.57 14.87
C ASN A 104 -7.63 15.35 15.62
N TRP A 105 -8.22 14.98 16.76
CA TRP A 105 -7.80 13.82 17.54
C TRP A 105 -7.96 12.50 16.77
N ALA A 106 -9.08 12.34 16.05
CA ALA A 106 -9.30 11.18 15.21
C ALA A 106 -8.22 11.08 14.12
N HIS A 107 -7.94 12.18 13.43
CA HIS A 107 -6.91 12.24 12.39
C HIS A 107 -5.53 11.84 12.92
N MET A 108 -5.10 12.46 14.03
CA MET A 108 -3.82 12.18 14.67
C MET A 108 -3.72 10.72 15.13
N THR A 109 -4.79 10.18 15.71
CA THR A 109 -4.84 8.79 16.20
C THR A 109 -4.73 7.80 15.05
N LEU A 110 -5.45 8.04 13.94
CA LEU A 110 -5.39 7.21 12.75
C LEU A 110 -4.00 7.27 12.08
N GLY A 111 -3.39 8.47 12.01
CA GLY A 111 -2.03 8.67 11.55
C GLY A 111 -1.00 7.90 12.39
N ALA A 112 -1.08 8.03 13.71
CA ALA A 112 -0.20 7.31 14.63
C ALA A 112 -0.37 5.79 14.51
N ALA A 113 -1.61 5.29 14.44
CA ALA A 113 -1.89 3.88 14.23
C ALA A 113 -1.33 3.36 12.90
N LEU A 114 -1.44 4.15 11.83
CA LEU A 114 -0.88 3.82 10.52
C LEU A 114 0.65 3.65 10.60
N PHE A 115 1.35 4.60 11.21
CA PHE A 115 2.81 4.53 11.39
C PHE A 115 3.24 3.31 12.21
N VAL A 116 2.53 3.03 13.31
CA VAL A 116 2.82 1.86 14.17
C VAL A 116 2.64 0.57 13.40
N ILE A 117 1.54 0.40 12.64
CA ILE A 117 1.31 -0.80 11.84
C ILE A 117 2.37 -0.94 10.75
N GLN A 118 2.70 0.12 10.03
CA GLN A 118 3.71 0.10 8.98
C GLN A 118 5.10 -0.30 9.53
N LEU A 119 5.49 0.26 10.68
CA LEU A 119 6.75 -0.10 11.34
C LEU A 119 6.74 -1.55 11.86
N ALA A 120 5.65 -1.97 12.50
CA ALA A 120 5.50 -3.34 13.01
C ALA A 120 5.57 -4.37 11.89
N VAL A 121 4.89 -4.11 10.76
CA VAL A 121 4.94 -4.97 9.56
C VAL A 121 6.34 -5.00 8.97
N SER A 122 7.02 -3.86 8.89
CA SER A 122 8.40 -3.76 8.42
C SER A 122 9.37 -4.59 9.25
N ILE A 123 9.29 -4.49 10.58
CA ILE A 123 10.12 -5.27 11.51
C ILE A 123 9.77 -6.75 11.42
N TRP A 124 8.49 -7.09 11.43
CA TRP A 124 8.02 -8.48 11.38
C TRP A 124 8.45 -9.18 10.09
N ILE A 125 8.22 -8.58 8.92
CA ILE A 125 8.57 -9.20 7.65
C ILE A 125 10.08 -9.36 7.49
N THR A 126 10.85 -8.36 7.93
CA THR A 126 12.31 -8.36 7.84
C THR A 126 12.93 -9.39 8.78
N SER A 127 12.46 -9.45 10.02
CA SER A 127 13.03 -10.33 11.04
C SER A 127 12.68 -11.81 10.83
N ARG A 128 11.49 -12.10 10.28
CA ARG A 128 10.98 -13.48 10.14
C ARG A 128 11.14 -14.07 8.74
N TRP A 129 11.06 -13.27 7.68
CA TRP A 129 10.91 -13.80 6.32
C TRP A 129 11.95 -13.28 5.33
N VAL A 130 12.33 -12.00 5.40
CA VAL A 130 13.21 -11.37 4.39
C VAL A 130 14.34 -10.59 5.07
N ARG A 131 15.37 -11.32 5.51
CA ARG A 131 16.54 -10.77 6.24
C ARG A 131 17.60 -10.19 5.29
N VAL A 132 17.29 -9.05 4.67
CA VAL A 132 18.21 -8.36 3.75
C VAL A 132 18.63 -7.01 4.33
N GLY A 133 19.91 -6.65 4.19
CA GLY A 133 20.47 -5.41 4.74
C GLY A 133 19.68 -4.16 4.37
N ILE A 134 19.22 -4.06 3.12
CA ILE A 134 18.40 -2.91 2.66
C ILE A 134 17.12 -2.74 3.49
N ASN A 135 16.47 -3.83 3.90
CA ASN A 135 15.25 -3.75 4.70
C ASN A 135 15.54 -3.21 6.10
N TRP A 136 16.66 -3.61 6.72
CA TRP A 136 17.09 -3.03 8.00
C TRP A 136 17.40 -1.54 7.88
N SER A 137 18.08 -1.11 6.81
CA SER A 137 18.31 0.30 6.55
C SER A 137 16.99 1.06 6.40
N MET A 138 16.01 0.50 5.70
CA MET A 138 14.69 1.13 5.55
C MET A 138 13.86 1.16 6.84
N ILE A 139 14.08 0.25 7.79
CA ILE A 139 13.53 0.34 9.15
C ILE A 139 14.15 1.53 9.90
N ILE A 140 15.47 1.73 9.78
CA ILE A 140 16.14 2.89 10.39
C ILE A 140 15.60 4.19 9.79
N VAL A 141 15.42 4.25 8.47
CA VAL A 141 14.81 5.40 7.79
C VAL A 141 13.40 5.67 8.33
N GLN A 142 12.57 4.63 8.49
CA GLN A 142 11.26 4.77 9.14
C GLN A 142 11.36 5.30 10.57
N LEU A 143 12.26 4.76 11.39
CA LEU A 143 12.45 5.24 12.77
C LEU A 143 12.84 6.72 12.81
N VAL A 144 13.78 7.14 11.97
CA VAL A 144 14.19 8.56 11.89
C VAL A 144 13.01 9.43 11.45
N GLY A 145 12.29 9.06 10.39
CA GLY A 145 11.12 9.80 9.93
C GLY A 145 10.00 9.88 10.98
N GLY A 146 9.75 8.78 11.68
CA GLY A 146 8.74 8.70 12.73
C GLY A 146 9.09 9.51 13.97
N ILE A 147 10.37 9.51 14.37
CA ILE A 147 10.88 10.36 15.45
C ILE A 147 10.73 11.84 15.06
N LEU A 148 11.13 12.22 13.85
CA LEU A 148 10.96 13.59 13.35
C LEU A 148 9.49 14.02 13.36
N ALA A 149 8.59 13.16 12.86
CA ALA A 149 7.16 13.44 12.86
C ALA A 149 6.58 13.57 14.28
N MET A 150 6.91 12.63 15.18
CA MET A 150 6.44 12.63 16.56
C MET A 150 6.89 13.89 17.33
N PHE A 151 8.16 14.28 17.21
CA PHE A 151 8.66 15.50 17.83
C PHE A 151 8.25 16.77 17.07
N SER A 152 7.61 16.66 15.91
CA SER A 152 7.04 17.80 15.18
C SER A 152 5.54 17.97 15.40
N LEU A 153 4.94 17.19 16.31
CA LEU A 153 3.56 17.44 16.74
C LEU A 153 3.45 18.85 17.35
N PRO A 154 2.26 19.49 17.23
CA PRO A 154 2.02 20.81 17.81
C PRO A 154 2.46 20.81 19.28
N ASP A 155 3.16 21.87 19.70
CA ASP A 155 3.72 22.10 21.04
C ASP A 155 5.17 21.65 21.29
N ASN A 156 5.78 20.84 20.41
CA ASN A 156 7.16 20.37 20.62
C ASN A 156 8.26 21.27 20.01
N GLY A 157 7.87 22.34 19.30
CA GLY A 157 8.78 23.38 18.79
C GLY A 157 9.62 23.00 17.56
N ILE A 158 9.57 21.75 17.09
CA ILE A 158 10.21 21.30 15.85
C ILE A 158 9.20 21.36 14.70
N ASN A 159 9.49 22.12 13.65
CA ASN A 159 8.63 22.22 12.47
C ASN A 159 9.22 21.36 11.35
N LEU A 160 9.16 20.04 11.49
CA LEU A 160 9.64 19.07 10.50
C LEU A 160 8.65 17.92 10.27
N LEU A 161 7.35 18.17 10.44
CA LEU A 161 6.32 17.12 10.36
C LEU A 161 6.27 16.51 8.95
N MET A 162 6.09 17.33 7.90
CA MET A 162 6.06 16.84 6.51
C MET A 162 7.35 16.09 6.10
N PRO A 163 8.57 16.61 6.34
CA PRO A 163 9.79 15.85 6.09
C PRO A 163 9.84 14.51 6.82
N GLY A 164 9.45 14.48 8.10
CA GLY A 164 9.39 13.24 8.89
C GLY A 164 8.43 12.20 8.28
N GLU A 165 7.23 12.65 7.90
CA GLU A 165 6.23 11.80 7.25
C GLU A 165 6.72 11.25 5.90
N ILE A 166 7.32 12.09 5.05
CA ILE A 166 7.85 11.67 3.75
C ILE A 166 8.98 10.66 3.92
N ILE A 167 9.93 10.91 4.82
CA ILE A 167 11.04 9.99 5.11
C ILE A 167 10.48 8.65 5.59
N PHE A 168 9.50 8.67 6.50
CA PHE A 168 8.86 7.45 7.00
C PHE A 168 8.22 6.65 5.86
N GLN A 169 7.34 7.30 5.07
CA GLN A 169 6.60 6.63 4.00
C GLN A 169 7.54 6.12 2.91
N PHE A 170 8.62 6.83 2.60
CA PHE A 170 9.62 6.39 1.64
C PHE A 170 10.34 5.12 2.10
N GLY A 171 10.78 5.08 3.36
CA GLY A 171 11.38 3.89 3.95
C GLY A 171 10.43 2.69 3.91
N PHE A 172 9.15 2.90 4.28
CA PHE A 172 8.13 1.85 4.23
C PHE A 172 7.91 1.32 2.81
N ALA A 173 7.75 2.20 1.82
CA ALA A 173 7.49 1.84 0.43
C ALA A 173 8.61 0.97 -0.18
N ILE A 174 9.87 1.39 0.00
CA ILE A 174 11.03 0.65 -0.53
C ILE A 174 11.17 -0.72 0.16
N LEU A 175 11.01 -0.77 1.49
CA LEU A 175 11.05 -2.04 2.23
C LEU A 175 9.98 -3.00 1.74
N LEU A 176 8.76 -2.49 1.53
CA LEU A 176 7.63 -3.32 1.14
C LEU A 176 7.80 -3.88 -0.27
N LEU A 177 8.25 -3.05 -1.22
CA LEU A 177 8.57 -3.48 -2.58
C LEU A 177 9.67 -4.54 -2.60
N SER A 178 10.77 -4.31 -1.86
CA SER A 178 11.88 -5.26 -1.70
C SER A 178 11.42 -6.59 -1.13
N SER A 179 10.64 -6.54 -0.04
CA SER A 179 10.18 -7.73 0.68
C SER A 179 9.19 -8.54 -0.14
N LEU A 180 8.18 -7.89 -0.72
CA LEU A 180 7.16 -8.58 -1.52
C LEU A 180 7.76 -9.21 -2.80
N SER A 181 8.69 -8.51 -3.47
CA SER A 181 9.37 -9.03 -4.65
C SER A 181 10.11 -10.34 -4.36
N ARG A 182 10.77 -10.42 -3.20
CA ARG A 182 11.52 -11.61 -2.77
C ARG A 182 10.59 -12.75 -2.35
N LEU A 183 9.53 -12.44 -1.59
CA LEU A 183 8.55 -13.45 -1.16
C LEU A 183 7.86 -14.12 -2.35
N LEU A 184 7.44 -13.33 -3.34
CA LEU A 184 6.78 -13.84 -4.53
C LEU A 184 7.73 -14.56 -5.50
N THR A 185 9.05 -14.38 -5.34
CA THR A 185 10.06 -15.09 -6.14
C THR A 185 10.40 -16.46 -5.54
N ASN A 186 10.29 -16.61 -4.22
CA ASN A 186 10.61 -17.85 -3.51
C ASN A 186 9.43 -18.84 -3.42
N LEU A 187 8.30 -18.56 -4.09
CA LEU A 187 7.18 -19.50 -4.16
C LEU A 187 7.60 -20.77 -4.93
N PRO A 188 7.40 -21.99 -4.37
CA PRO A 188 7.76 -23.23 -5.04
C PRO A 188 7.11 -23.35 -6.42
N ILE A 189 7.88 -23.79 -7.41
CA ILE A 189 7.46 -23.95 -8.82
C ILE A 189 6.17 -24.79 -8.95
N GLY A 190 5.91 -25.71 -8.01
CA GLY A 190 4.71 -26.57 -7.98
C GLY A 190 3.37 -25.84 -7.83
N GLN A 191 3.30 -24.72 -7.09
CA GLN A 191 2.07 -23.90 -7.02
C GLN A 191 1.80 -23.16 -8.33
N ARG A 192 2.84 -22.83 -9.10
CA ARG A 192 2.74 -22.16 -10.40
C ARG A 192 2.07 -23.03 -11.47
N ALA A 193 2.26 -24.34 -11.40
CA ALA A 193 1.65 -25.29 -12.31
C ALA A 193 0.15 -25.51 -12.00
N ALA A 194 -0.26 -25.40 -10.73
CA ALA A 194 -1.66 -25.51 -10.31
C ALA A 194 -2.51 -24.30 -10.72
N ASP A 195 -1.95 -23.09 -10.67
CA ASP A 195 -2.63 -21.88 -11.18
C ASP A 195 -2.87 -21.98 -12.70
N ILE A 196 -1.86 -22.38 -13.47
CA ILE A 196 -1.97 -22.51 -14.94
C ILE A 196 -2.96 -23.61 -15.35
N SER A 197 -2.99 -24.73 -14.63
CA SER A 197 -3.94 -25.81 -14.92
C SER A 197 -5.38 -25.42 -14.57
N SER A 198 -5.60 -24.59 -13.55
CA SER A 198 -6.93 -24.07 -13.22
C SER A 198 -7.49 -23.10 -14.28
N GLU A 199 -6.64 -22.26 -14.89
CA GLU A 199 -7.03 -21.40 -16.02
C GLU A 199 -7.27 -22.22 -17.31
N THR A 200 -6.44 -23.24 -17.58
CA THR A 200 -6.57 -24.05 -18.82
C THR A 200 -7.79 -24.96 -18.81
N THR A 201 -8.26 -25.39 -17.63
CA THR A 201 -9.40 -26.32 -17.52
C THR A 201 -10.76 -25.64 -17.72
N GLN A 202 -10.84 -24.31 -17.62
CA GLN A 202 -12.10 -23.57 -17.82
C GLN A 202 -12.47 -23.31 -19.29
N GLU A 203 -11.59 -23.60 -20.25
CA GLU A 203 -11.78 -23.20 -21.67
C GLU A 203 -11.91 -24.35 -22.68
N LEU A 204 -12.15 -25.59 -22.25
CA LEU A 204 -12.56 -26.62 -23.21
C LEU A 204 -14.08 -26.57 -23.41
N PRO A 205 -14.59 -25.98 -24.52
CA PRO A 205 -16.01 -26.04 -24.82
C PRO A 205 -16.43 -27.51 -24.88
N SER A 206 -17.45 -27.86 -24.08
CA SER A 206 -18.01 -29.20 -24.09
C SER A 206 -18.29 -29.60 -25.55
N PRO A 207 -17.76 -30.74 -26.02
CA PRO A 207 -17.99 -31.18 -27.39
C PRO A 207 -19.50 -31.28 -27.60
N ASN A 208 -19.98 -30.50 -28.56
CA ASN A 208 -21.38 -30.38 -28.91
C ASN A 208 -21.91 -31.78 -29.27
N ARG A 209 -22.63 -32.42 -28.33
CA ARG A 209 -23.15 -33.80 -28.45
C ARG A 209 -24.17 -34.01 -29.58
N SER A 210 -24.47 -32.99 -30.37
CA SER A 210 -25.46 -33.03 -31.44
C SER A 210 -24.97 -33.61 -32.76
N GLN A 211 -23.71 -34.04 -32.90
CA GLN A 211 -23.18 -34.60 -34.18
C GLN A 211 -23.00 -36.13 -34.24
N LEU A 212 -23.50 -36.90 -33.26
CA LEU A 212 -23.29 -38.37 -33.22
C LEU A 212 -24.45 -39.22 -33.76
N HIS A 213 -25.48 -38.62 -34.37
CA HIS A 213 -26.63 -39.34 -34.93
C HIS A 213 -26.80 -39.12 -36.44
N GLU A 214 -25.82 -39.49 -37.26
CA GLU A 214 -26.11 -39.72 -38.69
C GLU A 214 -25.00 -40.52 -39.37
N ARG A 215 -25.24 -41.83 -39.54
CA ARG A 215 -24.87 -42.66 -40.70
C ARG A 215 -25.04 -44.14 -40.33
N GLN A 216 -26.26 -44.65 -40.53
CA GLN A 216 -26.44 -46.07 -40.82
C GLN A 216 -26.34 -46.28 -42.33
N PRO A 217 -25.56 -47.26 -42.82
CA PRO A 217 -25.54 -47.62 -44.23
C PRO A 217 -26.75 -48.51 -44.58
N SER A 218 -27.52 -48.10 -45.58
CA SER A 218 -28.55 -48.94 -46.22
C SER A 218 -27.89 -49.86 -47.25
N SER A 219 -28.19 -51.16 -47.10
CA SER A 219 -27.90 -52.29 -48.00
C SER A 219 -28.54 -52.14 -49.38
#